data_AF-A0A5N8X689-F1
#
_entry.id   AF-A0A5N8X689-F1
#
_cell.length_a   1.000
_cell.length_b   1.000
_cell.length_c   1.000
_cell.angle_alpha   90.00
_cell.angle_beta   90.00
_cell.angle_gamma   90.00
#
_symmetry.space_group_name_H-M   'P 1'
#
loop_
_entity.id
_entity.type
_entity.pdbx_description
1 polymer ?
#
loop_
_entity_poly.entity_id
_entity_poly.type
_entity_poly.pdbx_seq_one_letter_code
_entity_poly.pdbx_strand_id
1 'polypeptide(L)' 'ATSPTTAFALSRLADPDTLHHTPIGVLRSVDRPVYDHQMSEQLDTAIEQNGKGDLTALLTGGDTWTVVG' A
#
# COMPACT_ATOMS: atom_id res chain seq x y z
N ALA A 1 -18.28 13.26 -0.34
CA ALA A 1 -18.90 12.02 -0.85
C ALA A 1 -18.08 10.79 -0.42
N THR A 2 -18.70 9.77 0.17
CA THR A 2 -18.01 8.57 0.69
C THR A 2 -17.41 7.71 -0.44
N SER A 3 -18.09 7.63 -1.58
CA SER A 3 -17.62 6.86 -2.75
C SER A 3 -16.59 7.63 -3.59
N PRO A 4 -15.46 6.99 -3.99
CA PRO A 4 -14.50 7.57 -4.94
C PRO A 4 -15.16 7.98 -6.25
N THR A 5 -16.08 7.15 -6.76
CA THR A 5 -16.76 7.36 -8.04
C THR A 5 -17.57 8.65 -8.05
N THR A 6 -18.31 8.93 -6.98
CA THR A 6 -19.12 10.16 -6.87
C THR A 6 -18.24 11.41 -6.78
N ALA A 7 -17.17 11.38 -5.97
CA ALA A 7 -16.25 12.51 -5.89
C ALA A 7 -15.53 12.78 -7.23
N PHE A 8 -15.17 11.71 -7.93
CA PHE A 8 -14.56 11.79 -9.26
C PHE A 8 -15.56 12.30 -10.32
N ALA A 9 -16.85 12.01 -10.20
CA ALA A 9 -17.87 12.57 -11.07
C ALA A 9 -18.03 14.09 -10.84
N LEU A 10 -18.05 14.52 -9.57
CA LEU A 10 -18.16 15.94 -9.22
C LEU A 10 -17.03 16.78 -9.81
N SER A 11 -15.80 16.28 -9.91
CA SER A 11 -14.67 17.04 -10.48
C SER A 11 -14.81 17.34 -11.98
N ARG A 12 -15.81 16.78 -12.67
CA ARG A 12 -16.07 16.98 -14.10
C ARG A 12 -17.40 17.67 -14.40
N LEU A 13 -18.02 18.28 -13.39
CA LEU A 13 -19.31 18.95 -13.59
C LEU A 13 -19.17 20.29 -14.37
N ALA A 14 -17.96 20.83 -14.44
CA ALA A 14 -17.69 22.08 -15.16
C ALA A 14 -17.89 21.90 -16.67
N ASP A 15 -18.62 22.83 -17.29
CA ASP A 15 -18.70 22.93 -18.73
C ASP A 15 -17.33 23.37 -19.30
N PRO A 16 -16.76 22.66 -20.28
CA PRO A 16 -15.38 22.90 -20.75
C PRO A 16 -15.21 24.19 -21.54
N ASP A 17 -16.28 24.70 -22.16
CA ASP A 17 -16.22 25.88 -23.05
C ASP A 17 -16.63 27.16 -22.32
N THR A 18 -17.57 27.05 -21.38
CA THR A 18 -18.17 28.19 -20.68
C THR A 18 -17.72 28.33 -19.23
N LEU A 19 -17.13 27.28 -18.65
CA LEU A 19 -16.75 27.17 -17.23
C LEU A 19 -17.94 27.34 -16.25
N HIS A 20 -19.17 27.28 -16.74
CA HIS A 20 -20.35 27.28 -15.88
C HIS A 20 -20.38 26.03 -14.99
N HIS A 21 -20.91 26.19 -13.76
CA HIS A 21 -21.02 25.12 -12.75
C HIS A 21 -19.68 24.51 -12.31
N THR A 22 -18.61 25.30 -12.31
CA THR A 22 -17.30 24.85 -11.82
C THR A 22 -17.36 24.50 -10.33
N PRO A 23 -17.13 23.23 -9.94
CA PRO A 23 -17.08 22.84 -8.54
C PRO A 23 -15.83 23.39 -7.85
N ILE A 24 -16.01 23.95 -6.65
CA ILE A 24 -14.92 24.50 -5.83
C ILE A 24 -14.94 23.87 -4.44
N GLY A 25 -13.75 23.63 -3.87
CA GLY A 25 -13.56 23.11 -2.52
C GLY A 25 -13.09 21.65 -2.49
N VAL A 26 -13.12 21.06 -1.29
CA VAL A 26 -12.66 19.68 -1.08
C VAL A 26 -13.76 18.70 -1.49
N LEU A 27 -13.60 18.07 -2.66
CA LEU A 27 -14.59 17.11 -3.19
C LEU A 27 -14.54 15.75 -2.47
N ARG A 28 -13.36 15.39 -1.93
CA ARG A 28 -13.12 14.18 -1.16
C ARG A 28 -12.03 14.41 -0.12
N SER A 29 -12.35 14.12 1.14
CA SER A 29 -11.40 14.03 2.25
C SER A 29 -11.56 12.65 2.85
N VAL A 30 -10.50 11.84 2.83
CA VAL A 30 -10.52 10.49 3.39
C VAL A 30 -9.22 10.24 4.13
N ASP A 31 -9.37 9.66 5.31
CA ASP A 31 -8.25 9.11 6.08
C ASP A 31 -8.04 7.65 5.65
N ARG A 32 -6.85 7.33 5.17
CA ARG A 32 -6.45 5.98 4.75
C ARG A 32 -4.96 5.79 4.99
N PRO A 33 -4.51 4.61 5.41
CA PRO A 33 -3.10 4.33 5.58
C PRO A 33 -2.37 4.41 4.23
N VAL A 34 -1.11 4.85 4.29
CA VAL A 34 -0.21 4.86 3.14
C VAL A 34 0.40 3.48 2.95
N TYR A 35 0.81 3.19 1.72
CA TYR A 35 1.42 1.91 1.34
C TYR A 35 2.56 1.49 2.28
N ASP A 36 3.47 2.41 2.60
CA ASP A 36 4.65 2.14 3.43
C ASP A 36 4.31 1.65 4.85
N HIS A 37 3.28 2.25 5.46
CA HIS A 37 2.80 1.83 6.77
C HIS A 37 2.24 0.40 6.72
N GLN A 38 1.41 0.12 5.71
CA GLN A 38 0.82 -1.22 5.55
C GLN A 38 1.87 -2.27 5.17
N MET A 39 2.88 -1.91 4.39
CA MET A 39 4.00 -2.79 4.04
C MET A 39 4.81 -3.13 5.31
N SER A 40 5.08 -2.14 6.16
CA SER A 40 5.80 -2.33 7.41
C SER A 40 5.01 -3.23 8.37
N GLU A 41 3.70 -3.00 8.52
CA GLU A 41 2.82 -3.85 9.32
C GLU A 41 2.80 -5.32 8.83
N GLN A 42 2.82 -5.53 7.51
CA GLN A 42 2.90 -6.87 6.93
C GLN A 42 4.22 -7.57 7.29
N LEU A 43 5.34 -6.85 7.26
CA LEU A 43 6.65 -7.38 7.65
C LEU A 43 6.69 -7.73 9.13
N ASP A 44 6.22 -6.82 9.99
CA ASP A 44 6.18 -7.04 11.44
C ASP A 44 5.32 -8.27 11.80
N THR A 45 4.15 -8.37 11.16
CA THR A 45 3.26 -9.54 11.32
C THR A 45 3.95 -10.84 10.88
N ALA A 46 4.67 -10.81 9.76
CA ALA A 46 5.39 -11.98 9.27
C ALA A 46 6.53 -12.40 10.22
N ILE A 47 7.25 -11.43 10.79
CA ILE A 47 8.31 -11.66 11.77
C ILE A 47 7.75 -12.23 13.07
N GLU A 48 6.61 -11.71 13.55
CA GLU A 48 5.94 -12.22 14.75
C GLU A 48 5.52 -13.68 14.59
N GLN A 49 4.97 -14.03 13.42
CA GLN A 49 4.45 -15.37 13.15
C GLN A 49 5.53 -16.40 12.78
N ASN A 50 6.57 -15.98 12.06
CA ASN A 50 7.54 -16.91 11.43
C ASN A 50 8.99 -16.68 11.90
N GLY A 51 9.22 -15.71 12.78
CA GLY A 51 10.56 -15.25 13.16
C GLY A 51 11.20 -14.35 12.09
N LYS A 52 12.38 -13.79 12.40
CA LYS A 52 13.08 -12.82 11.53
C LYS A 52 13.58 -13.39 10.19
N GLY A 53 13.47 -14.70 9.99
CA GLY A 53 14.16 -15.41 8.92
C GLY A 53 15.67 -15.51 9.18
N ASP A 54 16.29 -16.55 8.62
CA ASP A 54 17.73 -16.73 8.64
C ASP A 54 18.22 -16.87 7.20
N LEU A 55 18.84 -15.81 6.70
CA LEU A 55 19.38 -15.78 5.33
C LEU A 55 20.53 -16.77 5.17
N THR A 56 21.34 -16.98 6.20
CA THR A 56 22.43 -17.96 6.13
C THR A 56 21.85 -19.35 6.00
N ALA A 57 20.87 -19.71 6.83
CA ALA A 57 20.19 -21.01 6.71
C ALA A 57 19.52 -21.22 5.34
N LEU A 58 18.92 -20.16 4.78
CA LEU A 58 18.32 -20.22 3.44
C LEU A 58 19.37 -20.47 2.35
N LEU A 59 20.52 -19.79 2.44
CA LEU A 59 21.60 -19.89 1.46
C LEU A 59 22.37 -21.21 1.57
N THR A 60 22.58 -21.73 2.78
CA THR A 60 23.26 -23.00 2.99
C THR A 60 22.35 -24.19 2.68
N GLY A 61 21.03 -24.00 2.75
CA GLY A 61 20.07 -25.11 2.60
C GLY A 61 20.20 -26.15 3.71
N GLY A 62 19.28 -27.12 3.72
CA GLY A 62 19.24 -28.17 4.74
C GLY A 62 20.29 -29.28 4.57
N ASP A 63 20.86 -29.42 3.38
CA ASP A 63 21.71 -30.56 2.98
C ASP A 63 23.18 -30.17 2.80
N THR A 64 23.74 -29.37 3.71
CA THR A 64 25.19 -29.12 3.72
C THR A 64 25.91 -30.08 4.65
N TRP A 65 26.73 -30.95 4.09
CA TRP A 65 27.70 -31.74 4.84
C TRP A 65 29.02 -30.98 5.02
N THR A 66 29.61 -31.04 6.21
CA THR A 66 30.94 -30.48 6.47
C THR A 66 31.98 -31.58 6.31
N VAL A 67 32.95 -31.41 5.39
CA VAL A 67 34.08 -32.35 5.26
C VAL A 67 35.16 -31.96 6.26
N VAL A 68 35.44 -32.82 7.23
CA VAL A 68 36.56 -32.66 8.17
C VAL A 68 37.73 -33.48 7.63
N GLY A 69 38.82 -32.80 7.29
CA GLY A 69 40.10 -33.41 6.89
C GLY A 69 41.02 -33.62 8.08
#